data_AF-A0A1F7RPZ3-F1
#
_entry.id   AF-A0A1F7RPZ3-F1
#
_cell.length_a   1.000
_cell.length_b   1.000
_cell.length_c   1.000
_cell.angle_alpha   90.00
_cell.angle_beta   90.00
_cell.angle_gamma   90.00
#
_symmetry.space_group_name_H-M   'P 1'
#
loop_
_entity.id
_entity.type
_entity.pdbx_description
1 polymer ?
#
loop_
_entity_poly.entity_id
_entity_poly.type
_entity_poly.pdbx_seq_one_letter_code
_entity_poly.pdbx_strand_id
1 'polypeptide(L)'
;MREKHHIFSFEDFDEQNLDSPYRLVIIASRRAKDIIRFAKAHGKILEMKPTEIALMEIADGIEHDYSVQAKPQKSEEEFQEQEA
;
A
#
# COMPACT_ATOMS: atom_id res chain seq x y z
N MET A 1 -32.82 2.34 4.04
CA MET A 1 -32.14 1.20 3.39
C MET A 1 -30.77 1.10 4.03
N ARG A 2 -30.39 -0.05 4.59
CA ARG A 2 -29.16 -0.17 5.36
C ARG A 2 -28.02 -0.38 4.37
N GLU A 3 -27.12 0.60 4.25
CA GLU A 3 -25.89 0.48 3.46
C GLU A 3 -25.16 -0.78 3.91
N LYS A 4 -24.90 -1.69 2.97
CA LYS A 4 -24.12 -2.90 3.23
C LYS A 4 -22.68 -2.44 3.44
N HIS A 5 -22.20 -2.54 4.68
CA HIS A 5 -20.77 -2.45 4.95
C HIS A 5 -20.08 -3.61 4.21
N HIS A 6 -19.43 -3.31 3.09
CA HIS A 6 -18.56 -4.26 2.41
C HIS A 6 -17.34 -4.48 3.32
N ILE A 7 -17.20 -5.68 3.86
CA ILE A 7 -15.99 -6.07 4.60
C ILE A 7 -14.99 -6.49 3.53
N PHE A 8 -13.92 -5.71 3.34
CA PHE A 8 -12.84 -6.05 2.42
C PHE A 8 -12.17 -7.35 2.87
N SER A 9 -12.10 -8.33 1.98
CA SER A 9 -11.42 -9.60 2.19
C SER A 9 -10.12 -9.64 1.38
N PHE A 10 -9.12 -10.40 1.84
CA PHE A 10 -7.89 -10.60 1.06
C PHE A 10 -8.15 -11.34 -0.27
N GLU A 11 -9.25 -12.08 -0.35
CA GLU A 11 -9.68 -12.82 -1.54
C GLU A 11 -10.19 -11.90 -2.65
N ASP A 12 -10.49 -10.63 -2.34
CA ASP A 12 -10.93 -9.61 -3.31
C ASP A 12 -9.77 -9.06 -4.16
N PHE A 13 -8.52 -9.37 -3.80
CA PHE A 13 -7.32 -8.89 -4.47
C PHE A 13 -6.76 -10.00 -5.37
N ASP A 14 -7.01 -9.88 -6.67
CA ASP A 14 -6.63 -10.86 -7.68
C ASP A 14 -5.13 -11.18 -7.61
N GLU A 15 -4.80 -12.47 -7.50
CA GLU A 15 -3.45 -13.03 -7.28
C GLU A 15 -2.45 -12.70 -8.41
N GLN A 16 -2.90 -12.03 -9.48
CA GLN A 16 -2.13 -11.83 -10.71
C GLN A 16 -1.14 -10.65 -10.69
N ASN A 17 -1.19 -9.75 -9.69
CA ASN A 17 -0.25 -8.60 -9.62
C ASN A 17 0.38 -8.37 -8.24
N LEU A 18 -0.02 -9.16 -7.24
CA LEU A 18 0.45 -9.06 -5.87
C LEU A 18 0.96 -10.44 -5.45
N ASP A 19 2.17 -10.80 -5.90
CA ASP A 19 2.88 -12.07 -5.59
C ASP A 19 2.93 -12.45 -4.08
N SER A 20 2.50 -11.55 -3.19
CA SER A 20 2.44 -11.78 -1.77
C SER A 20 1.41 -10.85 -1.09
N PRO A 21 0.62 -11.34 -0.11
CA PRO A 21 -0.26 -10.48 0.71
C PRO A 21 0.51 -9.37 1.43
N TYR A 22 1.81 -9.55 1.69
CA TYR A 22 2.67 -8.50 2.23
C TYR A 22 2.89 -7.35 1.24
N ARG A 23 2.92 -7.63 -0.06
CA ARG A 23 3.06 -6.62 -1.12
C ARG A 23 1.83 -5.73 -1.18
N LEU A 24 0.63 -6.30 -1.01
CA LEU A 24 -0.62 -5.54 -0.89
C LEU A 24 -0.54 -4.55 0.28
N VAL A 25 -0.11 -5.02 1.46
CA VAL A 25 0.02 -4.17 2.65
C VAL A 25 1.02 -3.03 2.41
N ILE A 26 2.17 -3.31 1.79
CA ILE A 26 3.19 -2.30 1.48
C ILE A 26 2.64 -1.25 0.51
N ILE A 27 1.97 -1.68 -0.56
CA ILE A 27 1.41 -0.79 -1.58
C ILE A 27 0.28 0.05 -0.99
N ALA A 28 -0.68 -0.56 -0.30
CA ALA A 28 -1.78 0.13 0.37
C ALA A 28 -1.27 1.15 1.40
N SER A 29 -0.25 0.80 2.18
CA SER A 29 0.36 1.71 3.17
C SER A 29 1.05 2.90 2.52
N ARG A 30 1.80 2.68 1.43
CA ARG A 30 2.43 3.77 0.66
C ARG A 30 1.37 4.69 0.08
N ARG A 31 0.32 4.12 -0.52
CA ARG A 31 -0.73 4.91 -1.14
C ARG A 31 -1.54 5.71 -0.12
N ALA A 32 -1.88 5.10 1.02
CA ALA A 32 -2.52 5.80 2.13
C ALA A 32 -1.71 7.02 2.60
N LYS A 33 -0.37 6.90 2.63
CA LYS A 33 0.53 8.02 2.97
C LYS A 33 0.45 9.16 1.94
N ASP A 34 0.37 8.84 0.66
CA ASP A 34 0.24 9.84 -0.41
C ASP A 34 -1.12 10.55 -0.35
N ILE A 35 -2.20 9.81 -0.08
CA ILE A 35 -3.54 10.35 0.14
C ILE A 35 -3.54 11.34 1.32
N ILE A 36 -2.92 10.99 2.44
CA ILE A 36 -2.78 11.88 3.60
C ILE A 36 -2.01 13.14 3.24
N ARG A 37 -0.88 12.99 2.52
CA ARG A 37 -0.04 14.13 2.11
C ARG A 37 -0.83 15.08 1.20
N PHE A 38 -1.56 14.53 0.23
CA PHE A 38 -2.41 15.29 -0.68
C PHE A 38 -3.53 16.03 0.09
N ALA A 39 -4.25 15.33 0.96
CA ALA A 39 -5.31 15.93 1.77
C ALA A 39 -4.79 17.11 2.61
N LYS A 40 -3.63 16.94 3.25
CA LYS A 40 -2.98 18.00 4.03
C LYS A 40 -2.54 19.19 3.16
N ALA A 41 -1.95 18.94 2.00
CA ALA A 41 -1.49 20.00 1.09
C ALA A 41 -2.64 20.86 0.55
N HIS A 42 -3.82 20.26 0.37
CA HIS A 42 -5.00 20.93 -0.18
C HIS A 42 -6.05 21.30 0.88
N GLY A 43 -5.77 21.12 2.16
CA GLY A 43 -6.73 21.40 3.25
C GLY A 43 -8.02 20.58 3.16
N LYS A 44 -7.97 19.40 2.54
CA LYS A 44 -9.14 18.53 2.37
C LYS A 44 -9.33 17.65 3.62
N ILE A 45 -10.59 17.48 4.01
CA ILE A 45 -11.00 16.50 5.02
C ILE A 45 -11.37 15.22 4.27
N LEU A 46 -10.84 14.09 4.70
CA LEU A 46 -11.16 12.79 4.13
C LEU A 46 -12.40 12.23 4.84
N GLU A 47 -13.38 11.77 4.07
CA GLU A 47 -14.63 11.19 4.60
C GLU A 47 -14.46 9.73 5.06
N MET A 48 -13.35 9.09 4.67
CA MET A 48 -13.04 7.70 4.97
C MET A 48 -11.55 7.52 5.24
N LYS A 49 -11.14 6.36 5.77
CA LYS A 49 -9.75 6.17 6.15
C LYS A 49 -8.86 6.10 4.91
N PRO A 50 -7.67 6.73 4.92
CA PRO A 50 -6.74 6.67 3.79
C PRO A 50 -6.39 5.25 3.33
N THR A 51 -6.36 4.29 4.24
CA THR A 51 -6.12 2.87 3.95
C THR A 51 -7.28 2.22 3.22
N GLU A 52 -8.52 2.61 3.51
CA GLU A 52 -9.71 2.08 2.82
C GLU A 52 -9.76 2.61 1.38
N ILE A 53 -9.47 3.91 1.19
CA ILE A 53 -9.32 4.53 -0.14
C ILE A 53 -8.24 3.81 -0.94
N ALA A 54 -7.06 3.61 -0.34
CA ALA A 54 -5.95 2.95 -1.01
C ALA A 54 -6.28 1.52 -1.43
N LEU A 55 -6.97 0.75 -0.58
CA LEU A 55 -7.39 -0.61 -0.90
C LEU A 55 -8.43 -0.63 -2.02
N MET A 56 -9.36 0.33 -2.06
CA MET A 56 -10.31 0.47 -3.17
C MET A 56 -9.62 0.81 -4.48
N GLU A 57 -8.70 1.77 -4.49
CA GLU A 57 -7.95 2.13 -5.71
C GLU A 57 -7.15 0.94 -6.27
N ILE A 58 -6.59 0.10 -5.39
CA ILE A 58 -5.87 -1.13 -5.79
C ILE A 58 -6.84 -2.18 -6.34
N ALA A 59 -7.98 -2.39 -5.68
CA ALA A 59 -9.00 -3.34 -6.13
C ALA A 59 -9.62 -2.94 -7.49
N ASP A 60 -9.78 -1.63 -7.71
CA ASP A 60 -10.26 -1.06 -8.98
C ASP A 60 -9.20 -1.10 -10.10
N GLY A 61 -7.98 -1.57 -9.81
CA GLY A 61 -6.90 -1.63 -10.80
C GLY A 61 -6.43 -0.27 -11.28
N ILE A 62 -6.59 0.79 -10.46
CA ILE A 62 -6.10 2.13 -10.79
C ILE A 62 -4.58 2.06 -10.82
N GLU A 63 -4.02 2.00 -12.03
CA GLU A 63 -2.58 1.87 -12.24
C GLU A 63 -1.85 3.04 -11.62
N HIS A 64 -1.14 2.73 -10.55
CA HIS A 64 -0.11 3.57 -9.98
C HIS A 64 1.17 2.74 -10.05
N ASP A 65 2.22 3.32 -10.63
CA ASP A 65 3.50 2.64 -10.84
C ASP A 65 4.16 2.34 -9.48
N TYR A 66 3.76 1.22 -8.89
CA TYR A 66 4.25 0.72 -7.61
C TYR A 66 5.43 -0.24 -7.81
N SER A 67 6.32 0.06 -8.76
CA SER A 67 7.58 -0.66 -8.94
C SER A 67 8.44 -0.53 -7.67
N VAL A 68 8.18 -1.42 -6.70
CA VAL A 68 9.08 -1.66 -5.59
C VAL A 68 10.22 -2.49 -6.14
N GLN A 69 11.23 -1.83 -6.73
CA GLN A 69 12.53 -2.48 -6.86
C GLN A 69 13.00 -2.77 -5.43
N ALA A 70 12.92 -4.04 -5.03
CA ALA A 70 13.64 -4.52 -3.87
C ALA A 70 15.10 -4.15 -4.10
N LYS A 71 15.61 -3.16 -3.36
CA LYS A 71 17.06 -2.98 -3.31
C LYS A 71 17.61 -4.31 -2.77
N PRO A 72 18.59 -4.92 -3.45
CA PRO A 72 19.23 -6.12 -2.91
C PRO A 72 19.64 -5.82 -1.48
N GLN A 73 19.26 -6.71 -0.55
CA GLN A 73 19.80 -6.66 0.81
C GLN A 73 21.33 -6.64 0.67
N LYS A 74 21.97 -5.68 1.33
CA LYS A 74 23.43 -5.66 1.47
C LYS A 74 23.87 -7.04 1.95
N SER A 75 24.91 -7.60 1.35
CA SER A 75 25.42 -8.92 1.73
C SER A 75 25.79 -8.92 3.21
N GLU A 76 25.63 -10.07 3.85
CA GLU A 76 25.92 -10.30 5.28
C GLU A 76 27.39 -9.94 5.63
N GLU A 77 28.28 -9.97 4.63
CA GLU A 77 29.68 -9.55 4.71
C GLU A 77 29.86 -8.04 4.95
N GLU A 78 29.00 -7.16 4.43
CA GLU A 78 29.07 -5.71 4.70
C GLU A 78 28.60 -5.35 6.13
N PHE A 79 27.89 -6.26 6.81
CA PHE A 79 27.32 -6.00 8.14
C PHE A 79 28.34 -6.26 9.27
N GLN A 80 29.35 -7.11 9.05
CA GLN A 80 30.37 -7.44 10.06
C GLN A 80 31.53 -6.43 10.15
N GLU A 81 31.77 -5.61 9.12
CA GLU A 81 32.87 -4.62 9.12
C GLU A 81 32.57 -3.33 9.91
N GLN A 82 31.34 -3.11 10.38
CA GLN A 82 30.98 -1.93 11.18
C GLN A 82 31.11 -2.13 12.71
N GLU A 83 31.40 -3.35 13.16
CA GLU A 83 31.57 -3.69 14.59
C GLU A 83 33.05 -3.80 15.04
N ALA A 84 34.01 -3.66 14.10
CA ALA A 84 35.44 -3.57 14.38
C ALA A 84 35.94 -2.11 14.43
#